data_AF-A0A1W9KWA9-F1
#
_entry.id   AF-A0A1W9KWA9-F1
#
_cell.length_a   1.000
_cell.length_b   1.000
_cell.length_c   1.000
_cell.angle_alpha   90.00
_cell.angle_beta   90.00
_cell.angle_gamma   90.00
#
_symmetry.space_group_name_H-M   'P 1'
#
loop_
_entity.id
_entity.type
_entity.pdbx_description
1 polymer ?
#
loop_
_entity_poly.entity_id
_entity_poly.type
_entity_poly.pdbx_seq_one_letter_code
_entity_poly.pdbx_strand_id
1 'polypeptide(L)' 'MIRFKLGEVMEKKRFADGKRFSIIEVATATGLSRVTLSKILNQKGYGTGTDTIDRLCQYFGCKVEELMEHLPDEAE' A
#
# COMPACT_ATOMS: atom_id res chain seq x y z
N MET A 1 -3.45 -15.35 5.69
CA MET A 1 -3.42 -13.89 6.08
C MET A 1 -3.27 -12.94 4.87
N ILE A 2 -3.90 -11.75 4.86
CA ILE A 2 -3.63 -10.71 3.84
C ILE A 2 -2.32 -9.95 4.15
N ARG A 3 -1.43 -9.85 3.16
CA ARG A 3 -0.21 -9.04 3.18
C ARG A 3 -0.34 -7.85 2.24
N PHE A 4 0.06 -6.68 2.71
CA PHE A 4 0.16 -5.47 1.87
C PHE A 4 1.56 -5.36 1.26
N LYS A 5 1.59 -5.05 -0.04
CA LYS A 5 2.78 -4.80 -0.86
C LYS A 5 3.03 -3.31 -1.08
N LEU A 6 2.59 -2.46 -0.15
CA LEU A 6 2.65 -1.00 -0.32
C LEU A 6 4.08 -0.51 -0.59
N GLY A 7 5.09 -1.12 0.05
CA GLY A 7 6.50 -0.80 -0.23
C GLY A 7 6.90 -1.08 -1.69
N GLU A 8 6.50 -2.23 -2.24
CA GLU A 8 6.82 -2.63 -3.62
C GLU A 8 6.15 -1.71 -4.63
N VAL A 9 4.87 -1.36 -4.41
CA VAL A 9 4.13 -0.43 -5.28
C VAL A 9 4.75 0.98 -5.23
N MET A 10 5.18 1.42 -4.04
CA MET A 10 5.90 2.70 -3.90
C MET A 10 7.22 2.70 -4.65
N GLU A 11 7.99 1.62 -4.62
CA GLU A 11 9.24 1.51 -5.39
C GLU A 11 9.00 1.49 -6.90
N LYS A 12 7.99 0.76 -7.38
CA LYS A 12 7.58 0.80 -8.80
C LYS A 12 7.26 2.23 -9.25
N LYS A 13 6.50 2.98 -8.45
CA LYS A 13 6.15 4.37 -8.77
C LYS A 13 7.37 5.30 -8.73
N ARG A 14 8.27 5.13 -7.75
CA ARG A 14 9.55 5.89 -7.69
C ARG A 14 10.37 5.72 -8.95
N PHE A 15 10.46 4.48 -9.46
CA PHE A 15 11.20 4.19 -10.68
C PHE A 15 10.54 4.83 -11.91
N ALA A 16 9.22 4.79 -12.01
CA ALA A 16 8.48 5.38 -13.13
C ALA A 16 8.54 6.92 -13.17
N ASP A 17 8.46 7.58 -12.01
CA ASP A 17 8.40 9.05 -11.92
C ASP A 17 9.80 9.71 -11.82
N GLY A 18 10.85 8.92 -11.55
CA GLY A 18 12.22 9.41 -11.38
C GLY A 18 12.42 10.31 -10.15
N LYS A 19 11.48 10.28 -9.19
CA LYS A 19 11.46 11.14 -7.99
C LYS A 19 11.42 10.34 -6.70
N ARG A 20 11.99 10.92 -5.63
CA ARG A 20 11.84 10.39 -4.27
C ARG A 20 10.40 10.57 -3.79
N PHE A 21 9.62 9.50 -3.79
CA PHE A 21 8.33 9.45 -3.11
C PHE A 21 8.51 9.27 -1.60
N SER A 22 7.80 10.05 -0.79
CA SER A 22 7.73 9.87 0.67
C SER A 22 6.34 9.41 1.12
N ILE A 23 6.25 8.77 2.30
CA ILE A 23 4.97 8.46 2.96
C ILE A 23 4.10 9.71 3.14
N ILE A 24 4.73 10.87 3.34
CA ILE A 24 4.03 12.13 3.56
C ILE A 24 3.29 12.53 2.28
N GLU A 25 3.91 12.38 1.11
CA GLU A 25 3.25 12.69 -0.16
C GLU A 25 2.10 11.74 -0.46
N VAL A 26 2.28 10.44 -0.18
CA VAL A 26 1.18 9.47 -0.31
C VAL A 26 0.03 9.85 0.61
N ALA A 27 0.31 10.19 1.88
CA ALA A 27 -0.71 10.62 2.83
C ALA A 27 -1.48 11.86 2.33
N THR A 28 -0.76 12.87 1.86
CA THR A 28 -1.35 14.11 1.34
C THR A 28 -2.18 13.85 0.08
N ALA A 29 -1.69 13.04 -0.86
CA ALA A 29 -2.36 12.82 -2.14
C ALA A 29 -3.55 11.85 -2.04
N THR A 30 -3.47 10.85 -1.17
CA THR A 30 -4.57 9.88 -0.93
C THR A 30 -5.57 10.36 0.11
N GLY A 31 -5.23 11.41 0.88
CA GLY A 31 -6.02 11.86 2.01
C GLY A 31 -6.01 10.88 3.20
N LEU A 32 -5.07 9.93 3.23
CA LEU A 32 -4.93 8.94 4.30
C LEU A 32 -4.00 9.46 5.41
N SER A 33 -4.22 8.99 6.64
CA SER A 33 -3.34 9.35 7.74
C SER A 33 -1.97 8.67 7.59
N ARG A 34 -0.89 9.39 7.95
CA ARG A 34 0.48 8.84 8.02
C ARG A 34 0.56 7.60 8.91
N VAL A 35 -0.26 7.56 9.97
CA VAL A 35 -0.33 6.42 10.90
C VAL A 35 -0.91 5.19 10.21
N THR A 36 -1.96 5.36 9.41
CA THR A 36 -2.58 4.28 8.62
C THR A 36 -1.56 3.69 7.64
N LEU A 37 -0.86 4.55 6.88
CA LEU A 37 0.17 4.09 5.94
C LEU A 37 1.34 3.39 6.65
N SER A 38 1.76 3.92 7.80
CA SER A 38 2.80 3.28 8.62
C SER A 38 2.39 1.90 9.12
N LYS A 39 1.13 1.73 9.54
CA LYS A 39 0.59 0.41 9.92
C LYS A 39 0.52 -0.54 8.73
N ILE A 40 0.04 -0.08 7.58
CA ILE A 40 0.01 -0.89 6.35
C ILE A 40 1.42 -1.38 5.97
N LEU A 41 2.46 -0.54 6.13
CA LEU A 41 3.84 -0.89 5.82
C LEU A 41 4.50 -1.82 6.84
N ASN A 42 4.27 -1.59 8.14
CA ASN A 42 5.03 -2.26 9.20
C ASN A 42 4.26 -3.39 9.89
N GLN A 43 2.92 -3.42 9.79
CA GLN A 43 2.08 -4.35 10.52
C GLN A 43 1.43 -5.36 9.56
N LYS A 44 1.85 -6.63 9.68
CA LYS A 44 1.24 -7.76 8.96
C LYS A 44 -0.21 -7.95 9.42
N GLY A 45 -1.12 -8.17 8.47
CA GLY A 45 -2.54 -8.39 8.76
C GLY A 45 -3.30 -7.18 9.30
N TYR A 46 -2.79 -5.96 9.10
CA TYR A 46 -3.52 -4.75 9.45
C TYR A 46 -4.84 -4.67 8.67
N GLY A 47 -5.96 -4.66 9.37
CA GLY A 47 -7.27 -4.46 8.76
C GLY A 47 -7.40 -3.03 8.24
N THR A 48 -7.64 -2.89 6.94
CA THR A 48 -7.96 -1.60 6.31
C THR A 48 -9.27 -1.71 5.53
N GLY A 49 -9.96 -0.58 5.36
CA GLY A 49 -11.21 -0.52 4.61
C GLY A 49 -10.97 -0.55 3.10
N THR A 50 -12.00 -0.92 2.34
CA THR A 50 -11.97 -0.90 0.87
C THR A 50 -11.74 0.49 0.29
N ASP A 51 -12.24 1.55 0.94
CA ASP A 51 -11.95 2.95 0.58
C ASP A 51 -10.45 3.27 0.59
N THR A 52 -9.72 2.75 1.58
CA THR A 52 -8.27 2.95 1.68
C THR A 52 -7.54 2.26 0.54
N ILE A 53 -7.96 1.04 0.19
CA ILE A 53 -7.41 0.28 -0.93
C ILE A 53 -7.69 1.00 -2.25
N ASP A 54 -8.92 1.46 -2.47
CA ASP A 54 -9.34 2.18 -3.68
C ASP A 54 -8.50 3.43 -3.91
N ARG A 55 -8.35 4.27 -2.88
CA ARG A 55 -7.52 5.48 -2.93
C ARG A 55 -6.06 5.20 -3.23
N LEU A 56 -5.51 4.14 -2.65
CA LEU A 56 -4.13 3.72 -2.93
C LEU A 56 -4.01 3.24 -4.38
N CYS A 57 -4.89 2.35 -4.83
CA CYS A 57 -4.91 1.85 -6.21
C CYS A 57 -5.05 2.99 -7.22
N GLN A 58 -5.94 3.96 -6.96
CA GLN A 58 -6.12 5.14 -7.82
C GLN A 58 -4.87 6.02 -7.87
N TYR A 59 -4.23 6.26 -6.72
CA TYR A 59 -3.02 7.07 -6.64
C TYR A 59 -1.81 6.39 -7.31
N PHE A 60 -1.63 5.09 -7.08
CA PHE A 60 -0.53 4.33 -7.65
C PHE A 60 -0.80 3.90 -9.11
N GLY A 61 -2.06 3.93 -9.56
CA GLY A 61 -2.47 3.45 -10.88
C GLY A 61 -2.29 1.94 -11.03
N CYS A 62 -2.40 1.19 -9.93
CA CYS A 62 -2.12 -0.25 -9.88
C CYS A 62 -3.38 -1.04 -9.61
N LYS A 63 -3.36 -2.34 -9.94
CA LYS A 63 -4.44 -3.25 -9.57
C LYS A 63 -4.39 -3.58 -8.09
N VAL A 64 -5.53 -4.02 -7.55
CA VAL A 64 -5.66 -4.44 -6.14
C VAL A 64 -4.71 -5.59 -5.80
N GLU A 65 -4.53 -6.54 -6.72
CA GLU A 65 -3.59 -7.68 -6.59
C GLU A 65 -2.12 -7.27 -6.50
N GLU A 66 -1.77 -6.09 -7.02
CA GLU A 66 -0.42 -5.54 -6.88
C GLU A 66 -0.21 -4.88 -5.52
N LEU A 67 -1.28 -4.41 -4.89
CA LEU A 67 -1.25 -3.74 -3.60
C LEU A 67 -1.36 -4.73 -2.43
N MET A 68 -2.12 -5.81 -2.60
CA MET A 68 -2.32 -6.82 -1.56
C MET A 68 -2.33 -8.25 -2.12
N GLU A 69 -1.79 -9.17 -1.34
CA GLU A 69 -1.81 -10.60 -1.64
C GLU A 69 -2.40 -11.39 -0.47
N HIS A 70 -3.08 -12.48 -0.80
CA HIS A 70 -3.44 -13.48 0.19
C HIS A 70 -2.26 -14.44 0.36
N LEU A 71 -1.66 -14.43 1.55
CA LEU A 71 -0.74 -15.49 1.95
C LEU A 71 -1.58 -16.65 2.50
N PRO A 72 -1.41 -17.88 1.98
CA PRO A 72 -1.95 -19.05 2.66
C PRO A 72 -1.38 -19.06 4.07
N ASP A 73 -2.22 -19.34 5.07
CA ASP A 73 -1.70 -19.76 6.35
C ASP A 73 -0.99 -21.10 6.09
N GLU A 74 0.32 -21.16 6.31
CA GLU A 74 1.07 -22.41 6.31
C GLU A 74 0.49 -23.30 7.43
N ALA A 75 -0.57 -24.03 7.09
CA ALA A 75 -0.80 -25.35 7.62
C ALA A 75 -0.02 -26.29 6.70
N GLU A 76 1.26 -26.50 7.03
CA GLU A 76 1.98 -27.80 7.04
C GLU A 76 3.49 -27.59 7.25
#